data_AF-A0A1H8TXM7-F1
#
_entry.id   AF-A0A1H8TXM7-F1
#
_cell.length_a   1.000
_cell.length_b   1.000
_cell.length_c   1.000
_cell.angle_alpha   90.00
_cell.angle_beta   90.00
_cell.angle_gamma   90.00
#
_symmetry.space_group_name_H-M   'P 1'
#
loop_
_entity.id
_entity.type
_entity.pdbx_description
1 polymer ?
#
loop_
_entity_poly.entity_id
_entity_poly.type
_entity_poly.pdbx_seq_one_letter_code
_entity_poly.pdbx_strand_id
1 'polypeptide(L)'
;MNAPHRLAVLVDSCLLPTVSGSGDRLPDWILHGLERGTPGAAVDAGCAAAARRAARALRAALPGALAGHTGPRPAVDGTAAAAELVASGANLHLGVRPDPAPGATGAFVTGLQAHGVAAALGPFTGAGGLRPFAEGLAAGVRAIAVGHAPAPGGDGRPAVLSPAAVTGTLRGELGFSGAVMSDALDAPAVVEGWGVPGAAVLAWIAGVDLVRLGPRSGSGVREAIHAAAARAVTDGDLPLARLEEAAERVARLRRWASEPRTPVAARRPVTRDA
;
A
#
# COMPACT_ATOMS: atom_id res chain seq x y z
N MET A 1 28.33 0.69 7.93
CA MET A 1 27.66 -0.12 6.89
C MET A 1 28.32 0.16 5.55
N ASN A 2 28.68 -0.87 4.78
CA ASN A 2 29.19 -0.69 3.41
C ASN A 2 28.06 -0.27 2.45
N ALA A 3 28.35 0.49 1.40
CA ALA A 3 27.37 1.05 0.46
C ALA A 3 26.43 -0.01 -0.18
N PRO A 4 26.89 -1.19 -0.60
CA PRO A 4 26.01 -2.24 -1.14
C PRO A 4 25.00 -2.75 -0.11
N HIS A 5 25.43 -2.87 1.15
CA HIS A 5 24.56 -3.31 2.23
C HIS A 5 23.51 -2.24 2.58
N ARG A 6 23.90 -0.95 2.59
CA ARG A 6 22.95 0.15 2.79
C ARG A 6 21.87 0.16 1.71
N LEU A 7 22.25 0.04 0.44
CA LEU A 7 21.29 -0.02 -0.67
C LEU A 7 20.33 -1.20 -0.51
N ALA A 8 20.84 -2.39 -0.18
CA ALA A 8 19.99 -3.56 0.02
C ALA A 8 18.94 -3.33 1.12
N VAL A 9 19.34 -2.77 2.26
CA VAL A 9 18.41 -2.45 3.36
C VAL A 9 17.33 -1.46 2.92
N LEU A 10 17.69 -0.44 2.13
CA LEU A 10 16.73 0.54 1.61
C LEU A 10 15.74 -0.09 0.64
N VAL A 11 16.23 -0.91 -0.31
CA VAL A 11 15.39 -1.64 -1.26
C VAL A 11 14.42 -2.55 -0.51
N ASP A 12 14.89 -3.37 0.42
CA ASP A 12 14.03 -4.28 1.19
C ASP A 12 13.00 -3.54 2.04
N SER A 13 13.35 -2.36 2.56
CA SER A 13 12.41 -1.50 3.30
C SER A 13 11.26 -0.98 2.42
N CYS A 14 11.51 -0.83 1.12
CA CYS A 14 10.56 -0.31 0.14
C CYS A 14 9.79 -1.39 -0.61
N LEU A 15 9.96 -2.68 -0.26
CA LEU A 15 9.22 -3.79 -0.87
C LEU A 15 8.10 -4.30 0.04
N LEU A 16 6.88 -4.37 -0.50
CA LEU A 16 5.70 -4.99 0.11
C LEU A 16 5.34 -6.27 -0.66
N PRO A 17 5.68 -7.44 -0.15
CA PRO A 17 5.33 -8.67 -0.81
C PRO A 17 3.87 -9.09 -0.52
N THR A 18 3.29 -9.90 -1.41
CA THR A 18 1.90 -10.36 -1.31
C THR A 18 1.81 -11.86 -1.01
N VAL A 19 0.89 -12.26 -0.13
CA VAL A 19 0.47 -13.65 0.08
C VAL A 19 -0.90 -13.93 -0.49
N SER A 20 -1.07 -15.10 -1.09
CA SER A 20 -2.38 -15.63 -1.44
C SER A 20 -3.06 -16.23 -0.22
N GLY A 21 -4.30 -15.84 0.07
CA GLY A 21 -5.02 -16.24 1.29
C GLY A 21 -5.62 -17.67 1.30
N SER A 22 -5.16 -18.58 0.45
CA SER A 22 -5.80 -19.89 0.26
C SER A 22 -5.37 -20.99 1.24
N GLY A 23 -4.25 -20.85 1.96
CA GLY A 23 -3.69 -21.88 2.85
C GLY A 23 -3.43 -21.44 4.30
N ASP A 24 -3.07 -22.41 5.16
CA ASP A 24 -2.82 -22.20 6.59
C ASP A 24 -1.34 -21.95 6.94
N ARG A 25 -0.42 -22.16 5.98
CA ARG A 25 1.03 -21.96 6.17
C ARG A 25 1.53 -20.82 5.29
N LEU A 26 2.35 -19.93 5.87
CA LEU A 26 3.03 -18.85 5.14
C LEU A 26 4.12 -19.42 4.22
N PRO A 27 4.33 -18.84 3.04
CA PRO A 27 5.49 -19.16 2.20
C PRO A 27 6.83 -19.03 2.94
N ASP A 28 7.80 -19.89 2.64
CA ASP A 28 9.08 -19.95 3.37
C ASP A 28 9.89 -18.64 3.28
N TRP A 29 9.78 -17.89 2.19
CA TRP A 29 10.42 -16.58 2.07
C TRP A 29 9.88 -15.55 3.08
N ILE A 30 8.63 -15.69 3.52
CA ILE A 30 8.05 -14.87 4.59
C ILE A 30 8.69 -15.25 5.90
N LEU A 31 8.72 -16.56 6.21
CA LEU A 31 9.32 -17.11 7.42
C LEU A 31 10.77 -16.62 7.58
N HIS A 32 11.57 -16.68 6.52
CA HIS A 32 12.93 -16.13 6.51
C HIS A 32 12.99 -14.60 6.66
N GLY A 33 12.01 -13.87 6.13
CA GLY A 33 11.87 -12.43 6.38
C GLY A 33 11.60 -12.09 7.85
N LEU A 34 10.86 -12.95 8.56
CA LEU A 34 10.58 -12.80 10.01
C LEU A 34 11.85 -12.99 10.83
N GLU A 35 12.61 -14.04 10.52
CA GLU A 35 13.88 -14.36 11.17
C GLU A 35 14.87 -13.18 11.07
N ARG A 36 14.77 -12.41 9.99
CA ARG A 36 15.60 -11.22 9.72
C ARG A 36 14.96 -9.90 10.18
N GLY A 37 13.78 -9.92 10.78
CA GLY A 37 13.12 -8.71 11.30
C GLY A 37 12.67 -7.70 10.24
N THR A 38 12.41 -8.14 9.00
CA THR A 38 12.06 -7.27 7.85
C THR A 38 10.55 -7.12 7.47
N PRO A 39 9.53 -7.44 8.31
CA PRO A 39 8.21 -7.73 7.77
C PRO A 39 7.28 -6.52 7.55
N GLY A 40 6.63 -6.54 6.37
CA GLY A 40 5.30 -6.02 6.03
C GLY A 40 4.75 -6.94 4.93
N ALA A 41 3.44 -7.24 4.86
CA ALA A 41 2.93 -8.23 3.89
C ALA A 41 1.46 -7.97 3.49
N ALA A 42 1.20 -7.77 2.21
CA ALA A 42 -0.15 -7.68 1.67
C ALA A 42 -0.81 -9.06 1.58
N VAL A 43 -2.12 -9.13 1.77
CA VAL A 43 -2.92 -10.36 1.62
C VAL A 43 -3.84 -10.16 0.43
N ASP A 44 -3.63 -10.94 -0.62
CA ASP A 44 -4.57 -11.02 -1.72
C ASP A 44 -5.48 -12.24 -1.55
N ALA A 45 -6.78 -12.00 -1.47
CA ALA A 45 -7.77 -13.03 -1.28
C ALA A 45 -9.04 -12.68 -2.04
N GLY A 46 -9.48 -13.58 -2.92
CA GLY A 46 -10.70 -13.43 -3.71
C GLY A 46 -12.00 -13.38 -2.89
N CYS A 47 -11.95 -13.56 -1.57
CA CYS A 47 -13.07 -13.34 -0.66
C CYS A 47 -12.63 -12.92 0.75
N ALA A 48 -13.52 -12.25 1.49
CA ALA A 48 -13.22 -11.70 2.81
C ALA A 48 -12.86 -12.77 3.85
N ALA A 49 -13.42 -13.98 3.78
CA ALA A 49 -13.15 -15.04 4.74
C ALA A 49 -11.71 -15.60 4.62
N ALA A 50 -11.25 -15.84 3.39
CA ALA A 50 -9.88 -16.27 3.11
C ALA A 50 -8.86 -15.20 3.53
N ALA A 51 -9.17 -13.93 3.27
CA ALA A 51 -8.35 -12.80 3.71
C ALA A 51 -8.19 -12.77 5.24
N ARG A 52 -9.29 -12.94 5.99
CA ARG A 52 -9.28 -12.96 7.46
C ARG A 52 -8.42 -14.08 8.02
N ARG A 53 -8.45 -15.27 7.43
CA ARG A 53 -7.63 -16.40 7.88
C ARG A 53 -6.13 -16.12 7.67
N ALA A 54 -5.76 -15.68 6.47
CA ALA A 54 -4.37 -15.35 6.16
C ALA A 54 -3.85 -14.15 6.96
N ALA A 55 -4.66 -13.11 7.18
CA ALA A 55 -4.32 -11.98 8.01
C ALA A 55 -4.09 -12.37 9.48
N ARG A 56 -4.91 -13.28 10.04
CA ARG A 56 -4.70 -13.83 11.40
C ARG A 56 -3.41 -14.64 11.50
N ALA A 57 -3.15 -15.51 10.53
CA ALA A 57 -1.91 -16.29 10.48
C ALA A 57 -0.67 -15.38 10.39
N LEU A 58 -0.72 -14.36 9.53
CA LEU A 58 0.32 -13.33 9.45
C LEU A 58 0.48 -12.58 10.77
N ARG A 59 -0.60 -12.07 11.37
CA ARG A 59 -0.51 -11.30 12.62
C ARG A 59 0.05 -12.12 13.78
N ALA A 60 -0.29 -13.41 13.87
CA ALA A 60 0.26 -14.31 14.88
C ALA A 60 1.77 -14.51 14.71
N ALA A 61 2.25 -14.61 13.47
CA ALA A 61 3.67 -14.72 13.16
C ALA A 61 4.40 -13.36 13.16
N LEU A 62 3.67 -12.25 12.92
CA LEU A 62 4.15 -10.89 12.70
C LEU A 62 3.23 -9.84 13.35
N PRO A 63 3.39 -9.60 14.65
CA PRO A 63 2.74 -8.48 15.32
C PRO A 63 3.35 -7.17 14.80
N GLY A 64 2.84 -6.64 13.69
CA GLY A 64 3.35 -5.43 13.01
C GLY A 64 3.33 -5.50 11.47
N ALA A 65 2.93 -6.63 10.88
CA ALA A 65 2.78 -6.72 9.43
C ALA A 65 1.74 -5.73 8.90
N LEU A 66 2.12 -4.98 7.87
CA LEU A 66 1.19 -4.20 7.06
C LEU A 66 0.34 -5.13 6.19
N ALA A 67 -0.83 -5.55 6.69
CA ALA A 67 -1.81 -6.32 5.93
C ALA A 67 -2.54 -5.45 4.88
N GLY A 68 -3.01 -6.06 3.79
CA GLY A 68 -3.79 -5.35 2.78
C GLY A 68 -4.26 -6.22 1.61
N HIS A 69 -5.57 -6.50 1.55
CA HIS A 69 -6.55 -6.25 0.47
C HIS A 69 -7.79 -7.13 0.72
N THR A 70 -8.97 -6.51 0.84
CA THR A 70 -10.25 -7.23 0.83
C THR A 70 -11.26 -6.51 -0.03
N GLY A 71 -11.37 -6.95 -1.29
CA GLY A 71 -12.54 -6.82 -2.17
C GLY A 71 -13.10 -5.41 -2.42
N PRO A 72 -14.11 -5.29 -3.31
CA PRO A 72 -14.81 -4.03 -3.50
C PRO A 72 -15.45 -3.55 -2.20
N ARG A 73 -15.43 -2.23 -2.00
CA ARG A 73 -16.08 -1.50 -0.89
C ARG A 73 -17.45 -2.14 -0.55
N PRO A 74 -17.67 -2.65 0.67
CA PRO A 74 -19.03 -2.95 1.11
C PRO A 74 -19.84 -1.64 1.12
N ALA A 75 -21.12 -1.67 0.76
CA ALA A 75 -21.99 -0.48 0.66
C ALA A 75 -22.26 0.24 2.01
N VAL A 76 -21.43 0.02 3.01
CA VAL A 76 -21.60 0.43 4.40
C VAL A 76 -20.77 1.67 4.73
N ASP A 77 -21.15 2.34 5.81
CA ASP A 77 -20.41 3.46 6.36
C ASP A 77 -19.02 3.04 6.90
N GLY A 78 -18.12 4.01 7.07
CA GLY A 78 -16.74 3.75 7.53
C GLY A 78 -16.66 3.19 8.95
N THR A 79 -17.66 3.41 9.79
CA THR A 79 -17.70 2.93 11.18
C THR A 79 -18.06 1.45 11.24
N ALA A 80 -19.09 1.03 10.49
CA ALA A 80 -19.49 -0.36 10.33
C ALA A 80 -18.36 -1.17 9.69
N ALA A 81 -17.72 -0.64 8.64
CA ALA A 81 -16.53 -1.23 8.07
C ALA A 81 -15.43 -1.37 9.15
N ALA A 82 -15.13 -0.31 9.90
CA ALA A 82 -14.10 -0.39 10.93
C ALA A 82 -14.38 -1.45 12.01
N ALA A 83 -15.63 -1.60 12.46
CA ALA A 83 -16.02 -2.60 13.43
C ALA A 83 -15.73 -4.03 12.94
N GLU A 84 -16.06 -4.34 11.68
CA GLU A 84 -15.72 -5.65 11.09
C GLU A 84 -14.21 -5.89 11.04
N LEU A 85 -13.46 -4.85 10.69
CA LEU A 85 -12.00 -4.93 10.54
C LEU A 85 -11.29 -5.09 11.88
N VAL A 86 -11.71 -4.33 12.89
CA VAL A 86 -11.25 -4.45 14.27
C VAL A 86 -11.60 -5.83 14.84
N ALA A 87 -12.84 -6.31 14.64
CA ALA A 87 -13.26 -7.64 15.06
C ALA A 87 -12.45 -8.76 14.38
N SER A 88 -11.99 -8.53 13.16
CA SER A 88 -11.11 -9.47 12.45
C SER A 88 -9.65 -9.43 12.92
N GLY A 89 -9.28 -8.45 13.75
CA GLY A 89 -7.91 -8.25 14.21
C GLY A 89 -6.98 -7.76 13.09
N ALA A 90 -7.48 -7.02 12.11
CA ALA A 90 -6.65 -6.45 11.05
C ALA A 90 -6.17 -5.05 11.43
N ASN A 91 -4.86 -4.79 11.26
CA ASN A 91 -4.24 -3.53 11.66
C ASN A 91 -4.01 -2.55 10.48
N LEU A 92 -4.17 -3.00 9.24
CA LEU A 92 -4.10 -2.15 8.05
C LEU A 92 -4.98 -2.70 6.92
N HIS A 93 -5.75 -1.83 6.27
CA HIS A 93 -6.57 -2.13 5.09
C HIS A 93 -6.10 -1.27 3.92
N LEU A 94 -5.36 -1.91 3.01
CA LEU A 94 -4.88 -1.28 1.79
C LEU A 94 -5.85 -1.61 0.66
N GLY A 95 -6.67 -0.62 0.29
CA GLY A 95 -7.60 -0.71 -0.83
C GLY A 95 -8.97 -0.11 -0.54
N VAL A 96 -9.04 1.13 -0.04
CA VAL A 96 -10.31 1.87 -0.03
C VAL A 96 -10.47 2.52 -1.39
N ARG A 97 -11.40 1.99 -2.19
CA ARG A 97 -11.79 2.64 -3.45
C ARG A 97 -12.49 3.96 -3.13
N PRO A 98 -11.98 5.11 -3.62
CA PRO A 98 -12.62 6.39 -3.40
C PRO A 98 -14.03 6.42 -4.00
N ASP A 99 -14.93 7.11 -3.33
CA ASP A 99 -16.29 7.37 -3.79
C ASP A 99 -16.33 8.73 -4.48
N PRO A 100 -16.82 8.83 -5.73
CA PRO A 100 -16.90 10.10 -6.45
C PRO A 100 -17.95 11.06 -5.88
N ALA A 101 -18.91 10.59 -5.06
CA ALA A 101 -19.91 11.45 -4.46
C ALA A 101 -19.24 12.47 -3.50
N PRO A 102 -19.62 13.76 -3.57
CA PRO A 102 -19.03 14.79 -2.71
C PRO A 102 -19.08 14.44 -1.22
N GLY A 103 -17.94 14.51 -0.54
CA GLY A 103 -17.77 14.26 0.90
C GLY A 103 -17.75 12.78 1.30
N ALA A 104 -18.12 11.86 0.40
CA ALA A 104 -18.27 10.44 0.75
C ALA A 104 -16.92 9.77 1.05
N THR A 105 -15.84 10.18 0.39
CA THR A 105 -14.50 9.64 0.68
C THR A 105 -13.98 10.15 2.02
N GLY A 106 -14.12 11.45 2.27
CA GLY A 106 -13.70 12.04 3.55
C GLY A 106 -14.42 11.44 4.75
N ALA A 107 -15.75 11.28 4.67
CA ALA A 107 -16.54 10.67 5.73
C ALA A 107 -16.14 9.21 6.02
N PHE A 108 -15.90 8.43 4.97
CA PHE A 108 -15.49 7.03 5.11
C PHE A 108 -14.11 6.89 5.76
N VAL A 109 -13.11 7.66 5.30
CA VAL A 109 -11.76 7.66 5.87
C VAL A 109 -11.79 8.10 7.34
N THR A 110 -12.56 9.13 7.65
CA THR A 110 -12.73 9.62 9.02
C THR A 110 -13.30 8.53 9.94
N GLY A 111 -14.34 7.81 9.48
CA GLY A 111 -14.95 6.71 10.23
C GLY A 111 -13.98 5.57 10.52
N LEU A 112 -13.18 5.16 9.53
CA LEU A 112 -12.12 4.15 9.72
C LEU A 112 -11.10 4.60 10.77
N GLN A 113 -10.59 5.82 10.61
CA GLN A 113 -9.52 6.34 11.47
C GLN A 113 -9.98 6.59 12.91
N ALA A 114 -11.24 6.98 13.13
CA ALA A 114 -11.82 7.13 14.47
C ALA A 114 -11.81 5.82 15.28
N HIS A 115 -11.83 4.67 14.59
CA HIS A 115 -11.76 3.34 15.19
C HIS A 115 -10.36 2.74 15.11
N GLY A 116 -9.37 3.56 14.79
CA GLY A 116 -7.99 3.14 14.69
C GLY A 116 -7.68 2.27 13.48
N VAL A 117 -8.56 2.19 12.48
CA VAL A 117 -8.28 1.45 11.27
C VAL A 117 -7.47 2.30 10.30
N ALA A 118 -6.35 1.73 9.86
CA ALA A 118 -5.47 2.34 8.89
C ALA A 118 -5.96 2.08 7.46
N ALA A 119 -6.08 3.14 6.64
CA ALA A 119 -6.60 3.07 5.27
C ALA A 119 -5.57 3.57 4.25
N ALA A 120 -5.47 2.87 3.11
CA ALA A 120 -4.92 3.46 1.89
C ALA A 120 -6.02 3.65 0.84
N LEU A 121 -6.08 4.85 0.26
CA LEU A 121 -6.99 5.16 -0.83
C LEU A 121 -6.39 4.76 -2.17
N GLY A 122 -7.20 4.18 -3.05
CA GLY A 122 -6.76 3.89 -4.41
C GLY A 122 -7.66 2.91 -5.16
N PRO A 123 -7.35 2.61 -6.43
CA PRO A 123 -6.15 3.08 -7.13
C PRO A 123 -6.26 4.54 -7.58
N PHE A 124 -5.23 5.35 -7.31
CA PHE A 124 -4.98 6.63 -7.95
C PHE A 124 -4.39 6.39 -9.34
N THR A 125 -4.87 7.12 -10.34
CA THR A 125 -4.38 6.98 -11.71
C THR A 125 -3.98 8.32 -12.33
N GLY A 126 -4.13 9.43 -11.59
CA GLY A 126 -4.09 10.78 -12.17
C GLY A 126 -5.25 11.10 -13.10
N ALA A 127 -6.11 10.11 -13.41
CA ALA A 127 -7.29 10.23 -14.26
C ALA A 127 -8.58 10.33 -13.46
N GLY A 128 -9.59 10.96 -14.06
CA GLY A 128 -10.87 11.21 -13.42
C GLY A 128 -10.83 12.39 -12.44
N GLY A 129 -11.89 12.55 -11.65
CA GLY A 129 -11.95 13.63 -10.68
C GLY A 129 -10.96 13.40 -9.52
N LEU A 130 -10.11 14.39 -9.24
CA LEU A 130 -9.15 14.36 -8.12
C LEU A 130 -9.81 14.58 -6.74
N ARG A 131 -11.06 15.06 -6.73
CA ARG A 131 -11.82 15.40 -5.51
C ARG A 131 -11.80 14.29 -4.45
N PRO A 132 -12.07 13.01 -4.75
CA PRO A 132 -12.09 11.97 -3.72
C PRO A 132 -10.73 11.81 -3.02
N PHE A 133 -9.63 11.98 -3.75
CA PHE A 133 -8.29 11.94 -3.16
C PHE A 133 -8.03 13.18 -2.30
N ALA A 134 -8.39 14.38 -2.78
CA ALA A 134 -8.31 15.61 -1.98
C ALA A 134 -9.10 15.52 -0.67
N GLU A 135 -10.31 14.96 -0.70
CA GLU A 135 -11.12 14.68 0.50
C GLU A 135 -10.45 13.70 1.44
N GLY A 136 -9.85 12.63 0.90
CA GLY A 136 -9.08 11.66 1.66
C GLY A 136 -7.85 12.25 2.35
N LEU A 137 -7.15 13.13 1.65
CA LEU A 137 -6.02 13.89 2.18
C LEU A 137 -6.46 14.79 3.34
N ALA A 138 -7.56 15.54 3.16
CA ALA A 138 -8.13 16.37 4.20
C ALA A 138 -8.58 15.55 5.43
N ALA A 139 -9.06 14.33 5.21
CA ALA A 139 -9.38 13.38 6.27
C ALA A 139 -8.14 12.72 6.92
N GLY A 140 -6.93 12.96 6.40
CA GLY A 140 -5.68 12.50 6.99
C GLY A 140 -5.23 11.11 6.56
N VAL A 141 -5.62 10.62 5.38
CA VAL A 141 -5.11 9.35 4.85
C VAL A 141 -3.58 9.30 4.88
N ARG A 142 -3.00 8.17 5.28
CA ARG A 142 -1.53 8.01 5.42
C ARG A 142 -0.87 7.28 4.26
N ALA A 143 -1.67 6.66 3.40
CA ALA A 143 -1.19 5.98 2.21
C ALA A 143 -2.13 6.12 1.02
N ILE A 144 -1.58 6.17 -0.19
CA ILE A 144 -2.34 6.11 -1.45
C ILE A 144 -1.74 5.03 -2.33
N ALA A 145 -2.59 4.14 -2.83
CA ALA A 145 -2.22 3.12 -3.82
C ALA A 145 -2.38 3.69 -5.23
N VAL A 146 -1.39 3.50 -6.10
CA VAL A 146 -1.37 3.97 -7.48
C VAL A 146 -1.54 2.79 -8.42
N GLY A 147 -2.51 2.87 -9.32
CA GLY A 147 -2.90 1.78 -10.21
C GLY A 147 -2.16 1.75 -11.54
N HIS A 148 -2.56 0.79 -12.37
CA HIS A 148 -1.92 0.50 -13.65
C HIS A 148 -2.61 1.15 -14.86
N ALA A 149 -3.70 1.89 -14.66
CA ALA A 149 -4.32 2.61 -15.76
C ALA A 149 -3.39 3.72 -16.27
N PRO A 150 -3.41 4.04 -17.58
CA PRO A 150 -2.61 5.13 -18.12
C PRO A 150 -2.91 6.47 -17.43
N ALA A 151 -1.86 7.23 -17.15
CA ALA A 151 -2.02 8.60 -16.63
C ALA A 151 -2.49 9.55 -17.76
N PRO A 152 -3.49 10.42 -17.52
CA PRO A 152 -3.90 11.40 -18.53
C PRO A 152 -2.79 12.42 -18.76
N GLY A 153 -2.64 12.86 -20.00
CA GLY A 153 -1.65 13.89 -20.37
C GLY A 153 -0.18 13.46 -20.21
N GLY A 154 0.08 12.20 -19.86
CA GLY A 154 1.42 11.61 -19.77
C GLY A 154 1.87 10.95 -21.07
N ASP A 155 3.00 10.26 -21.01
CA ASP A 155 3.63 9.52 -22.11
C ASP A 155 3.01 8.13 -22.35
N GLY A 156 1.76 7.94 -21.94
CA GLY A 156 1.04 6.66 -22.06
C GLY A 156 1.43 5.60 -21.02
N ARG A 157 2.36 5.89 -20.10
CA ARG A 157 2.72 4.95 -19.03
C ARG A 157 1.57 4.76 -18.03
N PRO A 158 1.48 3.56 -17.42
CA PRO A 158 0.70 3.34 -16.21
C PRO A 158 1.00 4.41 -15.16
N ALA A 159 -0.01 4.90 -14.46
CA ALA A 159 0.15 5.96 -13.47
C ALA A 159 1.21 5.64 -12.41
N VAL A 160 1.33 4.37 -12.02
CA VAL A 160 2.32 3.88 -11.06
C VAL A 160 3.77 4.05 -11.53
N LEU A 161 4.01 4.20 -12.83
CA LEU A 161 5.32 4.42 -13.44
C LEU A 161 5.49 5.86 -13.98
N SER A 162 4.51 6.76 -13.72
CA SER A 162 4.46 8.10 -14.28
C SER A 162 4.86 9.16 -13.24
N PRO A 163 6.01 9.84 -13.39
CA PRO A 163 6.38 10.97 -12.54
C PRO A 163 5.35 12.11 -12.60
N ALA A 164 4.72 12.32 -13.76
CA ALA A 164 3.68 13.34 -13.91
C ALA A 164 2.46 13.04 -13.00
N ALA A 165 2.00 11.78 -12.96
CA ALA A 165 0.89 11.41 -12.10
C ALA A 165 1.27 11.44 -10.61
N VAL A 166 2.38 10.81 -10.23
CA VAL A 166 2.74 10.61 -8.82
C VAL A 166 3.42 11.83 -8.22
N THR A 167 4.49 12.33 -8.85
CA THR A 167 5.22 13.50 -8.33
C THR A 167 4.54 14.81 -8.73
N GLY A 168 4.08 14.94 -9.98
CA GLY A 168 3.42 16.15 -10.48
C GLY A 168 2.07 16.39 -9.81
N THR A 169 1.12 15.48 -10.01
CA THR A 169 -0.26 15.67 -9.52
C THR A 169 -0.42 15.27 -8.05
N LEU A 170 -0.06 14.03 -7.68
CA LEU A 170 -0.36 13.55 -6.32
C LEU A 170 0.47 14.25 -5.24
N ARG A 171 1.78 14.43 -5.46
CA ARG A 171 2.68 15.09 -4.51
C ARG A 171 2.68 16.60 -4.68
N GLY A 172 2.71 17.10 -5.92
CA GLY A 172 2.73 18.52 -6.24
C GLY A 172 1.36 19.18 -6.06
N GLU A 173 0.44 18.96 -7.00
CA GLU A 173 -0.87 19.64 -7.01
C GLU A 173 -1.73 19.34 -5.79
N LEU A 174 -1.79 18.06 -5.36
CA LEU A 174 -2.59 17.64 -4.22
C LEU A 174 -1.85 17.76 -2.88
N GLY A 175 -0.52 17.94 -2.89
CA GLY A 175 0.27 18.10 -1.66
C GLY A 175 0.35 16.84 -0.79
N PHE A 176 0.15 15.64 -1.34
CA PHE A 176 0.21 14.41 -0.53
C PHE A 176 1.61 14.17 0.01
N SER A 177 1.76 13.95 1.32
CA SER A 177 3.06 13.71 1.99
C SER A 177 3.19 12.32 2.67
N GLY A 178 2.10 11.55 2.68
CA GLY A 178 2.06 10.17 3.19
C GLY A 178 2.78 9.17 2.26
N ALA A 179 2.69 7.87 2.52
CA ALA A 179 3.35 6.87 1.70
C ALA A 179 2.58 6.60 0.40
N VAL A 180 3.26 6.61 -0.75
CA VAL A 180 2.69 6.17 -2.02
C VAL A 180 3.06 4.71 -2.23
N MET A 181 2.06 3.90 -2.54
CA MET A 181 2.22 2.47 -2.74
C MET A 181 1.84 2.11 -4.18
N SER A 182 2.54 1.17 -4.80
CA SER A 182 2.10 0.61 -6.07
C SER A 182 0.94 -0.37 -5.85
N ASP A 183 0.08 -0.52 -6.85
CA ASP A 183 -0.65 -1.77 -7.01
C ASP A 183 0.31 -2.88 -7.50
N ALA A 184 -0.16 -4.13 -7.61
CA ALA A 184 0.69 -5.28 -7.86
C ALA A 184 1.46 -5.19 -9.19
N LEU A 185 2.79 -5.07 -9.13
CA LEU A 185 3.62 -4.86 -10.33
C LEU A 185 3.68 -6.06 -11.29
N ASP A 186 3.17 -7.22 -10.88
CA ASP A 186 3.05 -8.40 -11.76
C ASP A 186 1.81 -8.33 -12.68
N ALA A 187 1.07 -7.22 -12.68
CA ALA A 187 -0.03 -6.98 -13.61
C ALA A 187 0.47 -6.99 -15.08
N PRO A 188 -0.29 -7.57 -16.05
CA PRO A 188 0.16 -7.66 -17.45
C PRO A 188 0.48 -6.29 -18.06
N ALA A 189 -0.35 -5.29 -17.75
CA ALA A 189 -0.19 -3.89 -18.17
C ALA A 189 1.15 -3.23 -17.74
N VAL A 190 1.87 -3.85 -16.81
CA VAL A 190 3.20 -3.43 -16.36
C VAL A 190 4.27 -4.40 -16.85
N VAL A 191 4.08 -5.71 -16.63
CA VAL A 191 5.13 -6.71 -16.91
C VAL A 191 5.49 -6.76 -18.39
N GLU A 192 4.52 -6.61 -19.29
CA GLU A 192 4.74 -6.68 -20.75
C GLU A 192 5.68 -5.59 -21.27
N GLY A 193 5.68 -4.41 -20.62
CA GLY A 193 6.51 -3.27 -21.05
C GLY A 193 7.88 -3.22 -20.35
N TRP A 194 7.95 -3.56 -19.06
CA TRP A 194 9.12 -3.25 -18.22
C TRP A 194 9.65 -4.43 -17.40
N GLY A 195 8.89 -5.52 -17.30
CA GLY A 195 9.12 -6.55 -16.28
C GLY A 195 9.00 -6.01 -14.84
N VAL A 196 8.93 -6.91 -13.86
CA VAL A 196 8.80 -6.50 -12.44
C VAL A 196 10.03 -5.69 -11.95
N PRO A 197 11.29 -6.08 -12.23
CA PRO A 197 12.46 -5.32 -11.75
C PRO A 197 12.56 -3.91 -12.33
N GLY A 198 12.34 -3.77 -13.65
CA GLY A 198 12.35 -2.46 -14.31
C GLY A 198 11.20 -1.58 -13.84
N ALA A 199 10.01 -2.15 -13.69
CA ALA A 199 8.86 -1.44 -13.14
C ALA A 199 9.08 -0.97 -11.69
N ALA A 200 9.77 -1.74 -10.85
CA ALA A 200 10.09 -1.32 -9.49
C ALA A 200 10.99 -0.07 -9.46
N VAL A 201 12.04 -0.05 -10.31
CA VAL A 201 12.92 1.12 -10.47
C VAL A 201 12.14 2.33 -10.97
N LEU A 202 11.33 2.16 -12.02
CA LEU A 202 10.51 3.24 -12.57
C LEU A 202 9.45 3.76 -11.58
N ALA A 203 8.87 2.89 -10.76
CA ALA A 203 7.94 3.28 -9.71
C ALA A 203 8.64 4.17 -8.66
N TRP A 204 9.85 3.80 -8.21
CA TRP A 204 10.63 4.64 -7.29
C TRP A 204 10.97 5.99 -7.90
N ILE A 205 11.40 6.02 -9.17
CA ILE A 205 11.66 7.25 -9.93
C ILE A 205 10.40 8.11 -10.02
N ALA A 206 9.23 7.50 -10.25
CA ALA A 206 7.96 8.21 -10.32
C ALA A 206 7.55 8.84 -8.98
N GLY A 207 8.07 8.35 -7.85
CA GLY A 207 7.74 8.84 -6.51
C GLY A 207 6.96 7.84 -5.65
N VAL A 208 6.81 6.59 -6.10
CA VAL A 208 6.28 5.50 -5.27
C VAL A 208 7.28 5.17 -4.18
N ASP A 209 6.82 4.98 -2.94
CA ASP A 209 7.66 4.64 -1.80
C ASP A 209 7.65 3.15 -1.48
N LEU A 210 6.50 2.50 -1.66
CA LEU A 210 6.29 1.09 -1.33
C LEU A 210 5.84 0.30 -2.55
N VAL A 211 6.71 -0.56 -3.07
CA VAL A 211 6.45 -1.38 -4.24
C VAL A 211 5.83 -2.71 -3.83
N ARG A 212 4.61 -2.96 -4.30
CA ARG A 212 3.86 -4.19 -4.10
C ARG A 212 4.25 -5.25 -5.14
N LEU A 213 4.77 -6.37 -4.67
CA LEU A 213 5.01 -7.57 -5.48
C LEU A 213 3.75 -8.43 -5.47
N GLY A 214 3.30 -8.89 -6.64
CA GLY A 214 2.17 -9.81 -6.72
C GLY A 214 2.60 -11.28 -6.76
N PRO A 215 1.63 -12.22 -6.60
CA PRO A 215 1.91 -13.64 -6.47
C PRO A 215 2.56 -14.28 -7.71
N ARG A 216 2.47 -13.65 -8.88
CA ARG A 216 3.07 -14.12 -10.14
C ARG A 216 4.46 -13.56 -10.41
N SER A 217 5.03 -12.80 -9.46
CA SER A 217 6.36 -12.19 -9.61
C SER A 217 7.49 -13.22 -9.76
N GLY A 218 7.28 -14.47 -9.31
CA GLY A 218 8.24 -15.57 -9.43
C GLY A 218 9.30 -15.61 -8.31
N SER A 219 9.97 -16.75 -8.17
CA SER A 219 11.15 -16.89 -7.30
C SER A 219 12.33 -16.12 -7.90
N GLY A 220 13.17 -15.50 -7.06
CA GLY A 220 14.32 -14.69 -7.52
C GLY A 220 14.00 -13.24 -7.87
N VAL A 221 12.72 -12.82 -7.83
CA VAL A 221 12.34 -11.46 -8.22
C VAL A 221 12.95 -10.39 -7.31
N ARG A 222 13.14 -10.70 -6.02
CA ARG A 222 13.76 -9.78 -5.06
C ARG A 222 15.20 -9.51 -5.47
N GLU A 223 15.97 -10.56 -5.72
CA GLU A 223 17.35 -10.50 -6.16
C GLU A 223 17.48 -9.72 -7.47
N ALA A 224 16.56 -9.94 -8.41
CA ALA A 224 16.49 -9.18 -9.66
C ALA A 224 16.19 -7.69 -9.44
N ILE A 225 15.29 -7.34 -8.51
CA ILE A 225 15.01 -5.95 -8.12
C ILE A 225 16.24 -5.30 -7.48
N HIS A 226 16.95 -6.00 -6.59
CA HIS A 226 18.19 -5.50 -5.98
C HIS A 226 19.24 -5.20 -7.06
N ALA A 227 19.43 -6.11 -8.01
CA ALA A 227 20.36 -5.92 -9.12
C ALA A 227 19.96 -4.73 -10.01
N ALA A 228 18.66 -4.59 -10.34
CA ALA A 228 18.16 -3.47 -11.13
C ALA A 228 18.33 -2.12 -10.41
N ALA A 229 18.01 -2.06 -9.11
CA ALA A 229 18.18 -0.86 -8.29
C ALA A 229 19.67 -0.46 -8.18
N ALA A 230 20.56 -1.44 -7.96
CA ALA A 230 22.00 -1.17 -7.90
C ALA A 230 22.55 -0.61 -9.20
N ARG A 231 22.12 -1.13 -10.34
CA ARG A 231 22.48 -0.59 -11.66
C ARG A 231 21.95 0.83 -11.82
N ALA A 232 20.66 1.06 -11.61
CA ALA A 232 20.05 2.39 -11.76
C ALA A 232 20.66 3.45 -10.83
N VAL A 233 21.08 3.08 -9.61
CA VAL A 233 21.80 3.98 -8.70
C VAL A 233 23.22 4.27 -9.20
N THR A 234 23.91 3.26 -9.74
CA THR A 234 25.26 3.41 -10.29
C THR A 234 25.24 4.29 -11.56
N ASP A 235 24.24 4.10 -12.40
CA ASP A 235 24.06 4.81 -13.67
C ASP A 235 23.51 6.24 -13.47
N GLY A 236 23.00 6.55 -12.26
CA GLY A 236 22.48 7.87 -11.89
C GLY A 236 20.98 8.08 -12.17
N ASP A 237 20.31 7.09 -12.76
CA ASP A 237 18.87 7.13 -13.07
C ASP A 237 17.98 7.14 -11.81
N LEU A 238 18.42 6.44 -10.76
CA LEU A 238 17.73 6.40 -9.47
C LEU A 238 18.63 6.99 -8.37
N PRO A 239 18.38 8.23 -7.93
CA PRO A 239 19.14 8.81 -6.82
C PRO A 239 18.98 7.97 -5.55
N LEU A 240 20.08 7.64 -4.85
CA LEU A 240 20.01 6.90 -3.59
C LEU A 240 19.12 7.60 -2.55
N ALA A 241 19.15 8.93 -2.51
CA ALA A 241 18.31 9.76 -1.65
C ALA A 241 16.80 9.51 -1.86
N ARG A 242 16.37 9.12 -3.08
CA ARG A 242 14.97 8.78 -3.35
C ARG A 242 14.54 7.51 -2.60
N LEU A 243 15.41 6.51 -2.52
CA LEU A 243 15.15 5.29 -1.73
C LEU A 243 15.17 5.56 -0.22
N GLU A 244 16.02 6.49 0.23
CA GLU A 244 16.06 6.91 1.64
C GLU A 244 14.78 7.60 2.07
N GLU A 245 14.33 8.55 1.25
CA GLU A 245 13.06 9.25 1.43
C GLU A 245 11.88 8.26 1.42
N ALA A 246 11.85 7.33 0.47
CA ALA A 246 10.85 6.26 0.40
C ALA A 246 10.85 5.39 1.66
N ALA A 247 12.02 4.89 2.07
CA ALA A 247 12.17 4.07 3.26
C ALA A 247 11.71 4.81 4.52
N GLU A 248 11.97 6.11 4.63
CA GLU A 248 11.50 6.92 5.75
C GLU A 248 9.97 7.04 5.78
N ARG A 249 9.32 7.31 4.62
CA ARG A 249 7.85 7.35 4.52
C ARG A 249 7.24 6.01 4.90
N VAL A 250 7.83 4.91 4.41
CA VAL A 250 7.39 3.56 4.73
C VAL A 250 7.56 3.25 6.21
N ALA A 251 8.68 3.64 6.82
CA ALA A 251 8.91 3.46 8.25
C ALA A 251 7.88 4.24 9.09
N ARG A 252 7.53 5.48 8.71
CA ARG A 252 6.45 6.25 9.34
C ARG A 252 5.09 5.54 9.21
N LEU A 253 4.77 5.03 8.02
CA LEU A 253 3.54 4.25 7.82
C LEU A 253 3.51 2.99 8.69
N ARG A 254 4.62 2.23 8.72
CA ARG A 254 4.76 1.00 9.52
C ARG A 254 4.56 1.25 11.01
N ARG A 255 5.21 2.30 11.55
CA ARG A 255 5.04 2.70 12.96
C ARG A 255 3.59 3.03 13.25
N TRP A 256 2.99 3.90 12.44
CA TRP A 256 1.61 4.31 12.60
C TRP A 256 0.64 3.11 12.58
N ALA A 257 0.82 2.16 11.67
CA ALA A 257 -0.03 0.97 11.57
C ALA A 257 0.21 -0.08 12.68
N SER A 258 1.36 -0.03 13.35
CA SER A 258 1.73 -0.97 14.41
C SER A 258 1.32 -0.51 15.81
N GLU A 259 1.03 0.79 15.98
CA GLU A 259 0.58 1.35 17.25
C GLU A 259 -0.80 0.77 17.66
N PRO A 260 -0.93 0.17 18.85
CA PRO A 260 -2.22 -0.30 19.36
C PRO A 260 -3.18 0.88 19.47
N ARG A 261 -4.34 0.79 18.82
CA ARG A 261 -5.39 1.79 18.93
C ARG A 261 -6.55 1.19 19.67
N THR A 262 -6.88 1.78 20.82
CA THR A 262 -8.12 1.48 21.51
C THR A 262 -9.26 2.00 20.63
N PRO A 263 -10.23 1.15 20.23
CA PRO A 263 -11.41 1.64 19.55
C PRO A 263 -12.08 2.68 20.46
N VAL A 264 -12.42 3.85 19.91
CA VAL A 264 -13.34 4.74 20.62
C VAL A 264 -14.61 3.93 20.87
N ALA A 265 -15.02 3.81 22.13
CA ALA A 265 -16.20 3.04 22.49
C ALA A 265 -17.37 3.50 21.60
N ALA A 266 -17.96 2.58 20.84
CA ALA A 266 -19.07 2.88 19.96
C ALA A 266 -20.15 3.58 20.80
N ARG A 267 -20.45 4.85 20.49
CA ARG A 267 -21.60 5.53 21.11
C ARG A 267 -22.82 4.71 20.70
N ARG A 268 -23.45 4.03 21.66
CA ARG A 268 -24.72 3.34 21.42
C ARG A 268 -25.67 4.32 20.73
N PRO A 269 -26.37 3.92 19.66
CA PRO A 269 -27.41 4.76 19.09
C PRO A 269 -28.38 5.10 20.22
N VAL A 270 -28.59 6.40 20.46
CA VAL A 270 -29.63 6.85 21.37
C VAL A 270 -30.93 6.42 20.73
N THR A 271 -31.55 5.37 21.26
CA THR A 271 -32.94 5.06 20.95
C THR A 271 -33.76 6.25 21.45
N ARG A 272 -34.26 7.05 20.51
CA ARG A 272 -35.36 7.96 20.81
C ARG A 272 -36.59 7.09 20.97
N ASP A 273 -36.90 6.75 22.22
CA ASP A 273 -38.21 6.24 22.56
C ASP A 273 -39.22 7.36 22.29
N ALA A 274 -40.23 7.03 21.49
CA ALA A 274 -41.44 7.82 21.27
C ALA A 274 -42.57 7.23 22.12
#